data_AF-A0A965T8S1-F1
#
_entry.id   AF-A0A965T8S1-F1
#
_cell.length_a   1.000
_cell.length_b   1.000
_cell.length_c   1.000
_cell.angle_alpha   90.00
_cell.angle_beta   90.00
_cell.angle_gamma   90.00
#
_symmetry.space_group_name_H-M   'P 1'
#
loop_
_entity.id
_entity.type
_entity.pdbx_description
1 polymer ?
#
loop_
_entity_poly.entity_id
_entity_poly.type
_entity_poly.pdbx_seq_one_letter_code
_entity_poly.pdbx_strand_id
1 'polypeptide(L)'
;MFDEKCEEVIIDKLLHEIRTDTPAFLKKINPRDLIDSFVVQPARSNLRMLRQDGAFIISGLSKTPSEESKKLHTKVYAEIQISSKAGVMENILAELDRLGINEATLFPEIDKVANYLKQM
;
A
#
# COMPACT_ATOMS: atom_id res chain seq x y z
N MET A 1 -14.92 19.34 -17.93
CA MET A 1 -14.11 20.57 -18.02
C MET A 1 -13.87 21.01 -16.59
N PHE A 2 -12.67 20.81 -16.07
CA PHE A 2 -12.28 21.34 -14.76
C PHE A 2 -11.78 22.78 -14.99
N ASP A 3 -12.22 23.70 -14.14
CA ASP A 3 -11.96 25.14 -14.28
C ASP A 3 -10.54 25.45 -13.76
N GLU A 4 -9.60 25.80 -14.65
CA GLU A 4 -8.16 25.97 -14.35
C GLU A 4 -7.91 26.90 -13.16
N LYS A 5 -8.77 27.89 -12.95
CA LYS A 5 -8.63 28.90 -11.88
C LYS A 5 -8.92 28.34 -10.49
N CYS A 6 -9.79 27.33 -10.38
CA CYS A 6 -10.10 26.67 -9.11
C CYS A 6 -8.99 25.70 -8.69
N GLU A 7 -8.29 25.10 -9.65
CA GLU A 7 -7.21 24.15 -9.40
C GLU A 7 -6.00 24.83 -8.76
N GLU A 8 -5.64 26.04 -9.22
CA GLU A 8 -4.52 26.80 -8.69
C GLU A 8 -4.72 27.18 -7.20
N VAL A 9 -5.94 27.59 -6.83
CA VAL A 9 -6.29 27.96 -5.44
C VAL A 9 -6.18 26.76 -4.49
N ILE A 10 -6.58 25.57 -4.92
CA ILE A 10 -6.53 24.35 -4.11
C ILE A 10 -5.09 23.92 -3.90
N ILE A 11 -4.27 23.96 -4.95
CA ILE A 11 -2.85 23.59 -4.88
C ILE A 11 -2.07 24.56 -3.99
N ASP A 12 -2.39 25.84 -4.00
CA ASP A 12 -1.76 26.82 -3.12
C ASP A 12 -2.08 26.58 -1.64
N LYS A 13 -3.32 26.19 -1.33
CA LYS A 13 -3.69 25.77 0.03
C LYS A 13 -2.93 24.52 0.46
N LEU A 14 -2.87 23.51 -0.41
CA LEU A 14 -2.13 22.29 -0.13
C LEU A 14 -0.64 22.56 0.08
N LEU A 15 -0.04 23.42 -0.74
CA LEU A 15 1.35 23.82 -0.58
C LEU A 15 1.60 24.51 0.76
N HIS A 16 0.67 25.37 1.20
CA HIS A 16 0.79 26.03 2.50
C HIS A 16 0.81 25.02 3.64
N GLU A 17 -0.10 24.05 3.62
CA GLU A 17 -0.14 22.95 4.60
C GLU A 17 1.15 22.13 4.60
N ILE A 18 1.63 21.69 3.42
CA ILE A 18 2.87 20.92 3.31
C ILE A 18 4.07 21.71 3.87
N ARG A 19 4.10 23.03 3.65
CA ARG A 19 5.19 23.89 4.12
C ARG A 19 5.17 24.13 5.63
N THR A 20 4.06 23.89 6.30
CA THR A 20 4.00 23.88 7.76
C THR A 20 4.95 22.82 8.32
N ASP A 21 4.93 21.62 7.74
CA ASP A 21 5.79 20.51 8.17
C ASP A 21 7.15 20.49 7.46
N THR A 22 7.18 20.87 6.18
CA THR A 22 8.38 20.84 5.33
C THR A 22 8.57 22.18 4.60
N PRO A 23 9.16 23.20 5.27
CA PRO A 23 9.25 24.57 4.73
C PRO A 23 9.98 24.69 3.38
N ALA A 24 10.95 23.82 3.13
CA ALA A 24 11.75 23.80 1.90
C ALA A 24 11.01 23.19 0.69
N PHE A 25 9.77 22.74 0.85
CA PHE A 25 9.03 22.10 -0.23
C PHE A 25 8.77 23.07 -1.41
N LEU A 26 9.16 22.65 -2.61
CA LEU A 26 9.02 23.43 -3.82
C LEU A 26 7.58 23.35 -4.36
N LYS A 27 7.07 24.45 -4.94
CA LYS A 27 5.77 24.49 -5.64
C LYS A 27 5.86 23.78 -7.00
N LYS A 28 6.26 22.51 -7.00
CA LYS A 28 6.31 21.62 -8.17
C LYS A 28 5.31 20.47 -7.99
N ILE A 29 4.08 20.83 -7.64
CA ILE A 29 2.99 19.88 -7.43
C ILE A 29 2.25 19.72 -8.76
N ASN A 30 2.16 18.50 -9.26
CA ASN A 30 1.27 18.16 -10.36
C ASN A 30 -0.07 17.67 -9.77
N PRO A 31 -1.20 18.36 -10.01
CA PRO A 31 -2.50 17.98 -9.45
C PRO A 31 -2.93 16.56 -9.82
N ARG A 32 -2.49 16.07 -10.99
CA ARG A 32 -2.81 14.71 -11.46
C ARG A 32 -2.22 13.64 -10.54
N ASP A 33 -1.10 13.91 -9.90
CA ASP A 33 -0.45 12.96 -8.99
C ASP A 33 -1.29 12.72 -7.73
N LEU A 34 -2.16 13.67 -7.34
CA LEU A 34 -3.10 13.46 -6.22
C LEU A 34 -4.23 12.50 -6.56
N ILE A 35 -4.49 12.26 -7.85
CA ILE A 35 -5.58 11.43 -8.35
C ILE A 35 -5.07 10.03 -8.74
N ASP A 36 -3.82 9.91 -9.17
CA ASP A 36 -3.24 8.64 -9.61
C ASP A 36 -2.84 7.75 -8.41
N SER A 37 -2.76 6.45 -8.65
CA SER A 37 -2.33 5.45 -7.66
C SER A 37 -0.94 4.94 -7.97
N PHE A 38 -0.07 4.83 -6.97
CA PHE A 38 1.34 4.44 -7.15
C PHE A 38 1.65 3.16 -6.43
N VAL A 39 2.38 2.25 -7.09
CA VAL A 39 3.03 1.14 -6.41
C VAL A 39 4.41 1.63 -5.97
N VAL A 40 4.64 1.66 -4.66
CA VAL A 40 5.88 2.18 -4.07
C VAL A 40 6.62 1.07 -3.35
N GLN A 41 7.93 1.02 -3.57
CA GLN A 41 8.81 0.21 -2.76
C GLN A 41 9.35 1.07 -1.62
N PRO A 42 9.06 0.73 -0.37
CA PRO A 42 9.54 1.51 0.75
C PRO A 42 11.04 1.27 0.98
N ALA A 43 11.69 2.22 1.64
CA ALA A 43 13.03 1.99 2.16
C ALA A 43 13.00 0.81 3.16
N ARG A 44 13.87 -0.18 2.96
CA ARG A 44 13.98 -1.40 3.80
C ARG A 44 14.64 -1.10 5.16
N SER A 45 14.26 0.00 5.80
CA SER A 45 14.88 0.49 7.04
C SER A 45 14.37 -0.20 8.29
N ASN A 46 13.18 -0.80 8.26
CA ASN A 46 12.62 -1.56 9.37
C ASN A 46 12.77 -3.08 9.11
N LEU A 47 13.23 -3.82 10.12
CA LEU A 47 13.39 -5.29 10.07
C LEU A 47 12.10 -6.01 9.64
N ARG A 48 10.93 -5.49 10.01
CA ARG A 48 9.64 -6.03 9.55
C ARG A 48 9.43 -5.85 8.04
N MET A 49 9.83 -4.70 7.50
CA MET A 49 9.74 -4.39 6.08
C MET A 49 10.81 -5.11 5.25
N LEU A 50 11.91 -5.53 5.88
CA LEU A 50 12.93 -6.37 5.25
C LEU A 50 12.45 -7.81 5.07
N ARG A 51 11.66 -8.33 6.01
CA ARG A 51 11.10 -9.69 5.94
C ARG A 51 9.80 -9.79 5.13
N GLN A 52 9.07 -8.69 5.04
CA GLN A 52 7.95 -8.54 4.12
C GLN A 52 8.48 -8.20 2.73
N ASP A 53 8.71 -9.21 1.89
CA ASP A 53 8.95 -8.98 0.46
C ASP A 53 7.63 -8.50 -0.18
N GLY A 54 7.48 -7.18 -0.24
CA GLY A 54 6.26 -6.55 -0.72
C GLY A 54 6.47 -5.09 -1.15
N ALA A 55 5.47 -4.59 -1.84
CA ALA A 55 5.34 -3.18 -2.20
C ALA A 55 4.05 -2.64 -1.58
N PHE A 56 4.01 -1.33 -1.38
CA PHE A 56 2.80 -0.64 -0.92
C PHE A 56 2.11 0.00 -2.10
N ILE A 57 0.79 0.15 -2.00
CA ILE A 57 0.00 0.90 -2.95
C ILE A 57 -0.45 2.18 -2.27
N ILE A 58 -0.02 3.32 -2.80
CA ILE A 58 -0.58 4.63 -2.47
C ILE A 58 -1.78 4.83 -3.39
N SER A 59 -2.98 4.87 -2.83
CA SER A 59 -4.18 5.15 -3.61
C SER A 59 -4.41 6.65 -3.69
N GLY A 60 -4.51 7.18 -4.92
CA GLY A 60 -4.90 8.57 -5.15
C GLY A 60 -6.38 8.81 -4.85
N LEU A 61 -6.75 10.09 -4.79
CA LEU A 61 -8.11 10.54 -4.52
C LEU A 61 -9.09 9.99 -5.56
N SER A 62 -10.22 9.48 -5.07
CA SER A 62 -11.30 8.91 -5.87
C SER A 62 -12.63 9.46 -5.38
N LYS A 63 -13.66 9.44 -6.24
CA LYS A 63 -15.03 9.78 -5.81
C LYS A 63 -15.85 8.55 -5.46
N THR A 64 -15.52 7.41 -6.05
CA THR A 64 -16.22 6.15 -5.82
C THR A 64 -15.23 4.99 -5.72
N PRO A 65 -15.55 3.93 -4.96
CA PRO A 65 -14.74 2.72 -4.91
C PRO A 65 -14.51 2.11 -6.30
N SER A 66 -15.48 2.26 -7.21
CA SER A 66 -15.36 1.76 -8.59
C SER A 66 -14.25 2.44 -9.39
N GLU A 67 -13.98 3.72 -9.13
CA GLU A 67 -12.88 4.45 -9.77
C GLU A 67 -11.53 4.01 -9.20
N GLU A 68 -11.44 3.75 -7.90
CA GLU A 68 -10.23 3.24 -7.25
C GLU A 68 -9.79 1.92 -7.87
N SER A 69 -10.72 0.97 -7.93
CA SER A 69 -10.46 -0.34 -8.51
C SER A 69 -10.01 -0.21 -9.95
N LYS A 70 -10.66 0.62 -10.78
CA LYS A 70 -10.28 0.80 -12.20
C LYS A 70 -8.86 1.35 -12.38
N LYS A 71 -8.47 2.34 -11.56
CA LYS A 71 -7.11 2.91 -11.60
C LYS A 71 -6.07 1.84 -11.27
N LEU A 72 -6.36 1.02 -10.27
CA LEU A 72 -5.46 -0.04 -9.86
C LEU A 72 -5.40 -1.17 -10.89
N HIS A 73 -6.55 -1.66 -11.39
CA HIS A 73 -6.65 -2.72 -12.40
C HIS A 73 -5.85 -2.39 -13.67
N THR A 74 -5.78 -1.12 -14.06
CA THR A 74 -4.97 -0.70 -15.23
C THR A 74 -3.48 -0.99 -15.04
N LYS A 75 -3.01 -1.08 -13.79
CA LYS A 75 -1.61 -1.34 -13.40
C LYS A 75 -1.38 -2.80 -12.98
N VAL A 76 -2.42 -3.66 -13.03
CA VAL A 76 -2.32 -5.08 -12.67
C VAL A 76 -1.82 -5.88 -13.86
N TYR A 77 -0.69 -6.57 -13.69
CA TYR A 77 -0.17 -7.51 -14.67
C TYR A 77 -0.87 -8.88 -14.60
N ALA A 78 -1.08 -9.37 -13.38
CA ALA A 78 -1.77 -10.64 -13.12
C ALA A 78 -2.61 -10.50 -11.85
N GLU A 79 -3.87 -10.93 -11.92
CA GLU A 79 -4.77 -10.99 -10.79
C GLU A 79 -4.98 -12.45 -10.38
N ILE A 80 -4.69 -12.77 -9.12
CA ILE A 80 -4.93 -14.10 -8.56
C ILE A 80 -6.19 -13.99 -7.69
N GLN A 81 -7.29 -14.60 -8.15
CA GLN A 81 -8.53 -14.65 -7.38
C GLN A 81 -8.57 -15.90 -6.52
N ILE A 82 -8.54 -15.69 -5.21
CA ILE A 82 -8.66 -16.77 -4.24
C ILE A 82 -10.14 -16.98 -3.92
N SER A 83 -10.62 -18.21 -4.10
CA SER A 83 -12.00 -18.57 -3.80
C SER A 83 -12.25 -18.61 -2.29
N SER A 84 -13.35 -18.02 -1.82
CA SER A 84 -13.76 -18.06 -0.40
C SER A 84 -14.46 -19.36 0.00
N LYS A 85 -14.16 -20.48 -0.68
CA LYS A 85 -14.72 -21.79 -0.35
C LYS A 85 -14.09 -22.29 0.95
N ALA A 86 -14.90 -22.92 1.81
CA ALA A 86 -14.41 -23.55 3.03
C ALA A 86 -13.30 -24.56 2.71
N GLY A 87 -12.19 -24.52 3.45
CA GLY A 87 -11.03 -25.39 3.24
C GLY A 87 -9.95 -24.82 2.31
N VAL A 88 -10.28 -23.87 1.42
CA VAL A 88 -9.29 -23.30 0.48
C VAL A 88 -8.30 -22.41 1.22
N MET A 89 -8.77 -21.61 2.17
CA MET A 89 -7.92 -20.71 2.94
C MET A 89 -6.96 -21.49 3.83
N GLU A 90 -7.43 -22.56 4.47
CA GLU A 90 -6.64 -23.45 5.31
C GLU A 90 -5.55 -24.16 4.50
N ASN A 91 -5.86 -24.63 3.29
CA ASN A 91 -4.88 -25.25 2.40
C ASN A 91 -3.81 -24.24 1.96
N ILE A 92 -4.21 -23.02 1.58
CA ILE A 92 -3.26 -21.96 1.20
C ILE A 92 -2.35 -21.61 2.38
N LEU A 93 -2.90 -21.48 3.59
CA LEU A 93 -2.10 -21.23 4.78
C LEU A 93 -1.10 -22.35 5.05
N ALA A 94 -1.50 -23.61 4.89
CA ALA A 94 -0.60 -24.76 5.04
C ALA A 94 0.50 -24.82 3.96
N GLU A 95 0.18 -24.43 2.72
CA GLU A 95 1.17 -24.33 1.64
C GLU A 95 2.16 -23.18 1.89
N LEU A 96 1.67 -22.02 2.31
CA LEU A 96 2.51 -20.87 2.67
C LEU A 96 3.45 -21.18 3.83
N ASP A 97 2.96 -21.88 4.87
CA ASP A 97 3.78 -22.29 6.01
C ASP A 97 4.91 -23.24 5.59
N ARG A 98 4.64 -24.19 4.67
CA ARG A 98 5.68 -25.06 4.08
C ARG A 98 6.71 -24.30 3.25
N LEU A 99 6.34 -23.17 2.65
CA LEU A 99 7.25 -22.27 1.95
C LEU A 99 8.01 -21.33 2.90
N GLY A 100 7.78 -21.43 4.22
CA GLY A 100 8.38 -20.56 5.22
C GLY A 100 7.77 -19.17 5.26
N ILE A 101 6.56 -18.98 4.72
CA ILE A 101 5.79 -17.74 4.80
C ILE A 101 4.77 -17.90 5.92
N ASN A 102 5.17 -17.54 7.14
CA ASN A 102 4.33 -17.65 8.34
C ASN A 102 4.56 -16.48 9.30
N GLU A 103 3.79 -16.42 10.40
CA GLU A 103 3.83 -15.28 11.31
C GLU A 103 5.23 -15.04 11.90
N ALA A 104 5.99 -16.11 12.20
CA ALA A 104 7.34 -15.99 12.75
C ALA A 104 8.38 -15.48 11.74
N THR A 105 8.19 -15.75 10.45
CA THR A 105 9.05 -15.19 9.39
C THR A 105 8.63 -13.77 9.02
N LEU A 106 7.35 -13.43 9.08
CA LEU A 106 6.81 -12.10 8.78
C LEU A 106 7.05 -11.05 9.88
N PHE A 107 7.03 -11.47 11.15
CA PHE A 107 7.10 -10.60 12.33
C PHE A 107 8.35 -10.94 13.15
N PRO A 108 9.42 -10.13 13.08
CA PRO A 108 10.67 -10.41 13.77
C PRO A 108 10.61 -10.21 15.29
N GLU A 109 9.50 -9.74 15.84
CA GLU A 109 9.32 -9.52 17.27
C GLU A 109 9.38 -10.85 18.06
N ILE A 110 10.18 -10.88 19.14
CA ILE A 110 10.46 -12.09 19.93
C ILE A 110 9.17 -12.73 20.46
N ASP A 111 8.18 -11.93 20.87
CA ASP A 111 6.90 -12.43 21.39
C ASP A 111 6.10 -13.18 20.32
N LYS A 112 6.18 -12.74 19.05
CA LYS A 112 5.48 -13.37 17.92
C LYS A 112 6.12 -14.70 17.54
N VAL A 113 7.44 -14.74 17.50
CA VAL A 113 8.21 -15.97 17.26
C VAL A 113 7.97 -16.99 18.38
N ALA A 114 8.00 -16.56 19.65
CA ALA A 114 7.76 -17.44 20.79
C ALA A 114 6.34 -18.02 20.81
N ASN A 115 5.32 -17.22 20.47
CA ASN A 115 3.94 -17.70 20.38
C ASN A 115 3.75 -18.74 19.27
N TYR A 116 4.38 -18.54 18.11
CA TYR A 116 4.35 -19.52 17.02
C TYR A 116 5.04 -20.83 17.43
N LEU A 117 6.23 -20.77 18.05
CA LEU A 117 6.94 -21.96 18.54
C LEU A 117 6.18 -22.72 19.63
N LYS A 118 5.29 -22.05 20.36
CA LYS A 118 4.46 -22.66 21.40
C LYS A 118 3.22 -23.37 20.85
N GLN A 119 2.85 -23.08 19.60
CA GLN A 119 1.72 -23.67 18.88
C GLN A 119 2.14 -24.76 17.88
N MET A 120 3.45 -24.91 17.61
CA MET A 120 4.04 -26.12 17.03
C MET A 120 3.99 -27.30 18.00
#